data_AF-A0AA86VXA4-F1
#
_entry.id   AF-A0AA86VXA4-F1
#
_cell.length_a   1.000
_cell.length_b   1.000
_cell.length_c   1.000
_cell.angle_alpha   90.00
_cell.angle_beta   90.00
_cell.angle_gamma   90.00
#
_symmetry.space_group_name_H-M   'P 1'
#
loop_
_entity.id
_entity.type
_entity.pdbx_description
1 polymer ?
#
loop_
_entity_poly.entity_id
_entity_poly.type
_entity_poly.pdbx_seq_one_letter_code
_entity_poly.pdbx_strand_id
1 'polypeptide(L)'
;MVLRNTREEVVLKLKKGDVIPVPIGSVSWWFNNGDSDLIIIFLGETSKALIPAEISYFFLTGVQGVIGGFSTELTSKIYGLDKDGVEKLDLGLSVIKVKLEPGAIKAPSYQINHSVQLIYIAKGSGKIEFVDFSGKSVLDTQVEAGHLLVVPQFLLTAAIAGEEGLESVSIVTAEALFDELGGRASIWIILSPSVQQASFKVDSEFQSLFISKIKETTNLIPPTT
;
A
#
# COMPACT_ATOMS: atom_id res chain seq x y z
N MET A 1 12.16 12.69 -13.70
CA MET A 1 11.88 13.16 -12.32
C MET A 1 13.15 13.72 -11.72
N VAL A 2 13.06 14.89 -11.08
CA VAL A 2 14.15 15.51 -10.33
C VAL A 2 13.76 15.51 -8.85
N LEU A 3 14.60 14.95 -7.98
CA LEU A 3 14.33 14.90 -6.55
C LEU A 3 14.63 16.26 -5.92
N ARG A 4 13.97 16.57 -4.80
CA ARG A 4 14.08 17.87 -4.10
C ARG A 4 15.53 18.35 -3.87
N ASN A 5 16.46 17.40 -3.71
CA ASN A 5 17.88 17.63 -3.46
C ASN A 5 18.79 16.98 -4.53
N THR A 6 18.38 16.87 -5.80
CA THR A 6 19.27 16.44 -6.90
C THR A 6 19.21 17.43 -8.07
N ARG A 7 20.33 17.64 -8.78
CA ARG A 7 20.31 18.26 -10.12
C ARG A 7 20.64 17.30 -11.26
N GLU A 8 20.57 16.01 -10.98
CA GLU A 8 20.43 14.97 -11.99
C GLU A 8 18.96 14.59 -12.12
N GLU A 9 18.56 14.28 -13.34
CA GLU A 9 17.23 13.79 -13.67
C GLU A 9 17.23 12.27 -13.74
N VAL A 10 16.35 11.64 -12.99
CA VAL A 10 16.06 10.21 -13.11
C VAL A 10 14.91 10.04 -14.09
N VAL A 11 15.22 9.57 -15.30
CA VAL A 11 14.24 9.12 -16.30
C VAL A 11 14.01 7.62 -16.14
N LEU A 12 12.75 7.21 -15.93
CA LEU A 12 12.37 5.82 -15.75
C LEU A 12 11.46 5.38 -16.90
N LYS A 13 11.78 4.27 -17.57
CA LYS A 13 10.88 3.63 -18.53
C LYS A 13 9.91 2.73 -17.79
N LEU A 14 8.62 3.05 -17.86
CA LEU A 14 7.57 2.45 -17.05
C LEU A 14 6.82 1.32 -17.77
N LYS A 15 6.23 0.43 -17.00
CA LYS A 15 5.31 -0.65 -17.44
C LYS A 15 4.14 -0.80 -16.47
N LYS A 16 3.05 -1.44 -16.92
CA LYS A 16 1.85 -1.67 -16.10
C LYS A 16 2.21 -2.45 -14.83
N GLY A 17 1.92 -1.85 -13.67
CA GLY A 17 2.14 -2.45 -12.34
C GLY A 17 3.47 -2.10 -11.68
N ASP A 18 4.27 -1.19 -12.26
CA ASP A 18 5.32 -0.48 -11.51
C ASP A 18 4.68 0.46 -10.48
N VAL A 19 5.36 0.67 -9.34
CA VAL A 19 4.99 1.66 -8.32
C VAL A 19 6.19 2.57 -8.10
N ILE A 20 5.99 3.88 -8.21
CA ILE A 20 7.06 4.89 -8.07
C ILE A 20 6.73 5.77 -6.87
N PRO A 21 7.58 5.83 -5.84
CA PRO A 21 7.45 6.87 -4.82
C PRO A 21 7.83 8.24 -5.42
N VAL A 22 6.95 9.22 -5.24
CA VAL A 22 7.20 10.63 -5.61
C VAL A 22 7.31 11.44 -4.31
N PRO A 23 8.52 11.73 -3.80
CA PRO A 23 8.68 12.38 -2.50
C PRO A 23 8.19 13.84 -2.50
N ILE A 24 7.68 14.31 -1.37
CA ILE A 24 7.18 15.69 -1.20
C ILE A 24 8.22 16.75 -1.62
N GLY A 25 7.82 17.66 -2.51
CA GLY A 25 8.69 18.69 -3.08
C GLY A 25 9.63 18.21 -4.20
N SER A 26 9.46 16.98 -4.72
CA SER A 26 10.15 16.51 -5.93
C SER A 26 9.41 16.94 -7.19
N VAL A 27 10.14 17.23 -8.27
CA VAL A 27 9.58 17.62 -9.56
C VAL A 27 9.40 16.36 -10.42
N SER A 28 8.15 15.92 -10.59
CA SER A 28 7.80 14.84 -11.51
C SER A 28 7.19 15.37 -12.81
N TRP A 29 7.45 14.66 -13.89
CA TRP A 29 6.79 14.82 -15.19
C TRP A 29 6.65 13.43 -15.80
N TRP A 30 5.70 13.29 -16.72
CA TRP A 30 5.27 12.01 -17.26
C TRP A 30 5.04 12.18 -18.76
N PHE A 31 5.48 11.22 -19.57
CA PHE A 31 5.33 11.25 -21.03
C PHE A 31 4.93 9.86 -21.52
N ASN A 32 3.82 9.77 -22.24
CA ASN A 32 3.37 8.52 -22.82
C ASN A 32 3.98 8.35 -24.23
N ASN A 33 4.95 7.45 -24.35
CA ASN A 33 5.56 7.04 -25.62
C ASN A 33 5.12 5.61 -26.00
N GLY A 34 3.84 5.30 -25.79
CA GLY A 34 3.24 4.01 -26.15
C GLY A 34 1.89 4.20 -26.81
N ASP A 35 1.47 3.21 -27.60
CA ASP A 35 0.28 3.26 -28.46
C ASP A 35 -1.05 2.99 -27.69
N SER A 36 -1.06 3.22 -26.38
CA SER A 36 -2.18 2.93 -25.48
C SER A 36 -2.18 3.89 -24.28
N ASP A 37 -3.35 4.10 -23.67
CA ASP A 37 -3.52 5.08 -22.58
C ASP A 37 -2.68 4.76 -21.33
N LEU A 38 -1.93 5.75 -20.86
CA LEU A 38 -1.16 5.69 -19.62
C LEU A 38 -2.02 6.14 -18.43
N ILE A 39 -2.61 5.16 -17.73
CA ILE A 39 -3.35 5.40 -16.49
C ILE A 39 -2.37 5.44 -15.30
N ILE A 40 -2.37 6.56 -14.56
CA ILE A 40 -1.58 6.76 -13.34
C ILE A 40 -2.54 7.02 -12.18
N ILE A 41 -2.38 6.28 -11.08
CA ILE A 41 -3.15 6.49 -9.84
C ILE A 41 -2.22 7.19 -8.84
N PHE A 42 -2.56 8.42 -8.46
CA PHE A 42 -1.87 9.15 -7.41
C PHE A 42 -2.48 8.81 -6.04
N LEU A 43 -1.63 8.44 -5.09
CA LEU A 43 -1.98 8.12 -3.71
C LEU A 43 -0.94 8.80 -2.81
N GLY A 44 -1.36 9.40 -1.71
CA GLY A 44 -0.47 10.16 -0.83
C GLY A 44 -1.05 10.44 0.55
N GLU A 45 -0.16 10.74 1.50
CA GLU A 45 -0.48 11.19 2.85
C GLU A 45 -0.92 12.66 2.80
N THR A 46 -2.08 13.00 3.39
CA THR A 46 -2.71 14.34 3.27
C THR A 46 -3.23 14.90 4.61
N SER A 47 -2.96 14.25 5.75
CA SER A 47 -3.28 14.79 7.08
C SER A 47 -2.47 16.05 7.43
N LYS A 48 -1.32 16.24 6.78
CA LYS A 48 -0.44 17.41 6.88
C LYS A 48 -0.42 18.27 5.60
N ALA A 49 -1.38 18.07 4.69
CA ALA A 49 -1.51 18.89 3.49
C ALA A 49 -2.01 20.31 3.82
N LEU A 50 -1.79 21.26 2.90
CA LEU A 50 -2.24 22.65 3.06
C LEU A 50 -3.78 22.75 3.15
N ILE A 51 -4.46 21.86 2.42
CA ILE A 51 -5.90 21.60 2.53
C ILE A 51 -6.01 20.11 2.88
N PRO A 52 -6.54 19.74 4.07
CA PRO A 52 -6.67 18.33 4.46
C PRO A 52 -7.48 17.52 3.45
N ALA A 53 -7.06 16.26 3.22
CA ALA A 53 -7.59 15.35 2.20
C ALA A 53 -7.34 15.74 0.72
N GLU A 54 -6.68 16.87 0.42
CA GLU A 54 -6.29 17.24 -0.94
C GLU A 54 -4.78 17.11 -1.18
N ILE A 55 -4.40 16.62 -2.37
CA ILE A 55 -3.01 16.67 -2.83
C ILE A 55 -2.75 18.07 -3.40
N SER A 56 -1.89 18.87 -2.74
CA SER A 56 -1.56 20.22 -3.18
C SER A 56 -0.58 20.19 -4.38
N TYR A 57 -1.09 20.44 -5.59
CA TYR A 57 -0.29 20.46 -6.81
C TYR A 57 0.36 21.83 -7.07
N PHE A 58 1.67 21.85 -7.31
CA PHE A 58 2.42 23.02 -7.75
C PHE A 58 3.03 22.75 -9.14
N PHE A 59 2.28 23.07 -10.18
CA PHE A 59 2.77 22.95 -11.56
C PHE A 59 3.86 23.99 -11.81
N LEU A 60 4.99 23.61 -12.42
CA LEU A 60 6.04 24.57 -12.77
C LEU A 60 5.68 25.39 -14.02
N THR A 61 4.97 24.78 -14.97
CA THR A 61 4.64 25.35 -16.29
C THR A 61 3.16 25.13 -16.62
N GLY A 62 2.70 25.69 -17.76
CA GLY A 62 1.30 25.67 -18.16
C GLY A 62 0.48 26.80 -17.54
N VAL A 63 -0.83 26.80 -17.78
CA VAL A 63 -1.75 27.90 -17.39
C VAL A 63 -1.82 28.08 -15.87
N GLN A 64 -1.74 26.99 -15.10
CA GLN A 64 -1.69 27.00 -13.63
C GLN A 64 -0.24 26.98 -13.09
N GLY A 65 0.75 27.29 -13.92
CA GLY A 65 2.17 27.18 -13.59
C GLY A 65 2.64 28.30 -12.65
N VAL A 66 3.31 27.95 -11.55
CA VAL A 66 3.76 28.92 -10.53
C VAL A 66 4.67 30.02 -11.07
N ILE A 67 5.42 29.75 -12.14
CA ILE A 67 6.28 30.74 -12.82
C ILE A 67 5.45 31.93 -13.34
N GLY A 68 4.20 31.70 -13.77
CA GLY A 68 3.27 32.74 -14.23
C GLY A 68 2.76 33.67 -13.12
N GLY A 69 3.01 33.34 -11.85
CA GLY A 69 2.70 34.22 -10.70
C GLY A 69 3.77 35.28 -10.40
N PHE A 70 4.92 35.24 -11.09
CA PHE A 70 6.03 36.17 -10.90
C PHE A 70 6.15 37.16 -12.06
N SER A 71 6.76 38.33 -11.84
CA SER A 71 6.97 39.30 -12.91
C SER A 71 8.05 38.84 -13.92
N THR A 72 7.93 39.30 -15.16
CA THR A 72 8.89 39.04 -16.25
C THR A 72 10.29 39.61 -15.95
N GLU A 73 10.35 40.73 -15.24
CA GLU A 73 11.61 41.31 -14.75
C GLU A 73 12.27 40.43 -13.67
N LEU A 74 11.49 39.95 -12.69
CA LEU A 74 12.00 39.13 -11.60
C LEU A 74 12.47 37.76 -12.09
N THR A 75 11.69 37.11 -12.96
CA THR A 75 12.03 35.80 -13.53
C THR A 75 13.27 35.85 -14.41
N SER A 76 13.37 36.82 -15.32
CA SER A 76 14.57 36.98 -16.19
C SER A 76 15.85 37.24 -15.40
N LYS A 77 15.75 37.88 -14.22
CA LYS A 77 16.88 38.17 -13.32
C LYS A 77 17.27 36.99 -12.42
N ILE A 78 16.38 36.02 -12.16
CA ILE A 78 16.63 34.88 -11.27
C ILE A 78 17.22 33.67 -12.01
N TYR A 79 16.83 33.41 -13.26
CA TYR A 79 17.29 32.22 -14.01
C TYR A 79 18.73 32.30 -14.58
N GLY A 80 19.66 32.88 -13.81
CA GLY A 80 21.10 32.76 -14.04
C GLY A 80 21.60 31.38 -13.58
N LEU A 81 21.63 30.40 -14.49
CA LEU A 81 21.81 28.98 -14.19
C LEU A 81 23.26 28.57 -13.85
N ASP A 82 23.50 27.96 -12.67
CA ASP A 82 24.60 26.99 -12.47
C ASP A 82 24.36 26.01 -11.27
N LYS A 83 25.13 24.92 -11.21
CA LYS A 83 25.05 23.63 -10.45
C LYS A 83 25.73 23.65 -9.04
N ASP A 84 25.75 22.61 -8.18
CA ASP A 84 25.05 21.29 -8.08
C ASP A 84 24.30 21.19 -6.71
N GLY A 85 23.99 20.11 -5.97
CA GLY A 85 24.44 18.70 -5.91
C GLY A 85 23.32 17.71 -5.52
N VAL A 86 23.55 16.85 -4.50
CA VAL A 86 22.83 15.57 -4.27
C VAL A 86 22.63 15.24 -2.77
N GLU A 87 21.45 14.76 -2.33
CA GLU A 87 21.30 13.48 -1.57
C GLU A 87 19.86 12.98 -1.26
N LYS A 88 19.80 11.78 -0.63
CA LYS A 88 18.71 10.79 -0.51
C LYS A 88 17.52 11.23 0.37
N LEU A 89 16.30 10.76 0.04
CA LEU A 89 15.10 10.90 0.88
C LEU A 89 14.62 9.54 1.42
N ASP A 90 14.17 9.57 2.68
CA ASP A 90 13.16 8.65 3.20
C ASP A 90 11.76 9.25 2.90
N LEU A 91 10.77 8.39 2.73
CA LEU A 91 9.40 8.72 2.33
C LEU A 91 8.36 8.53 3.43
N GLY A 92 8.65 7.71 4.46
CA GLY A 92 7.65 7.35 5.48
C GLY A 92 6.43 6.60 4.93
N LEU A 93 6.53 6.01 3.73
CA LEU A 93 5.48 5.23 3.08
C LEU A 93 5.99 3.83 2.75
N SER A 94 5.15 2.82 2.91
CA SER A 94 5.43 1.45 2.49
C SER A 94 4.48 0.99 1.38
N VAL A 95 5.00 0.19 0.44
CA VAL A 95 4.24 -0.40 -0.66
C VAL A 95 4.21 -1.91 -0.49
N ILE A 96 3.03 -2.52 -0.55
CA ILE A 96 2.84 -3.96 -0.41
C ILE A 96 2.17 -4.45 -1.69
N LYS A 97 2.70 -5.50 -2.32
CA LYS A 97 2.05 -6.18 -3.44
C LYS A 97 1.65 -7.59 -3.02
N VAL A 98 0.38 -7.94 -3.21
CA VAL A 98 -0.14 -9.29 -2.96
C VAL A 98 -0.62 -9.88 -4.29
N LYS A 99 -0.25 -11.14 -4.56
CA LYS A 99 -0.84 -11.97 -5.60
C LYS A 99 -1.36 -13.24 -4.95
N LEU A 100 -2.61 -13.56 -5.22
CA LEU A 100 -3.28 -14.80 -4.85
C LEU A 100 -3.65 -15.54 -6.14
N GLU A 101 -3.35 -16.83 -6.20
CA GLU A 101 -3.88 -17.73 -7.22
C GLU A 101 -5.37 -18.04 -6.91
N PRO A 102 -6.15 -18.60 -7.85
CA PRO A 102 -7.58 -18.85 -7.64
C PRO A 102 -7.87 -19.63 -6.36
N GLY A 103 -8.82 -19.14 -5.56
CA GLY A 103 -9.20 -19.73 -4.26
C GLY A 103 -8.14 -19.61 -3.14
N ALA A 104 -6.97 -19.01 -3.37
CA ALA A 104 -5.99 -18.76 -2.32
C ALA A 104 -6.45 -17.64 -1.38
N ILE A 105 -5.99 -17.70 -0.13
CA ILE A 105 -6.42 -16.81 0.97
C ILE A 105 -5.21 -16.03 1.51
N LYS A 106 -5.32 -14.69 1.59
CA LYS A 106 -4.49 -13.90 2.51
C LYS A 106 -5.08 -14.05 3.90
N ALA A 107 -4.34 -14.75 4.78
CA ALA A 107 -4.69 -14.98 6.16
C ALA A 107 -4.97 -13.65 6.90
N PRO A 108 -5.93 -13.63 7.85
CA PRO A 108 -6.30 -12.41 8.57
C PRO A 108 -5.10 -11.76 9.24
N SER A 109 -4.96 -10.45 9.07
CA SER A 109 -3.90 -9.64 9.68
C SER A 109 -4.38 -8.22 9.97
N TYR A 110 -3.84 -7.60 11.02
CA TYR A 110 -4.11 -6.20 11.37
C TYR A 110 -2.81 -5.38 11.40
N GLN A 111 -2.93 -4.07 11.23
CA GLN A 111 -1.78 -3.15 11.33
C GLN A 111 -1.44 -2.87 12.80
N ILE A 112 -0.16 -2.98 13.15
CA ILE A 112 0.31 -2.81 14.54
C ILE A 112 0.45 -1.31 14.89
N ASN A 113 0.73 -0.46 13.90
CA ASN A 113 1.04 0.97 14.08
C ASN A 113 -0.10 1.91 13.66
N HIS A 114 0.04 3.20 14.00
CA HIS A 114 -0.88 4.27 13.62
C HIS A 114 -0.68 4.72 12.16
N SER A 115 -1.04 3.83 11.24
CA SER A 115 -1.06 4.10 9.80
C SER A 115 -2.43 3.79 9.20
N VAL A 116 -2.65 4.28 7.98
CA VAL A 116 -3.78 3.92 7.12
C VAL A 116 -3.24 3.09 5.97
N GLN A 117 -3.91 1.98 5.66
CA GLN A 117 -3.68 1.22 4.44
C GLN A 117 -4.74 1.56 3.39
N LEU A 118 -4.31 1.87 2.17
CA LEU A 118 -5.16 1.96 0.99
C LEU A 118 -4.84 0.75 0.10
N ILE A 119 -5.85 -0.03 -0.27
CA ILE A 119 -5.73 -1.24 -1.11
C ILE A 119 -6.37 -0.97 -2.47
N TYR A 120 -5.58 -1.06 -3.54
CA TYR A 120 -6.07 -1.02 -4.92
C TYR A 120 -6.03 -2.42 -5.55
N ILE A 121 -7.13 -2.85 -6.17
CA ILE A 121 -7.21 -4.12 -6.89
C ILE A 121 -6.73 -3.93 -8.33
N ALA A 122 -5.59 -4.54 -8.65
CA ALA A 122 -4.89 -4.34 -9.91
C ALA A 122 -5.27 -5.35 -11.01
N LYS A 123 -5.67 -6.57 -10.64
CA LYS A 123 -6.23 -7.60 -11.54
C LYS A 123 -7.14 -8.57 -10.77
N GLY A 124 -8.02 -9.25 -11.52
CA GLY A 124 -8.84 -10.35 -11.02
C GLY A 124 -9.93 -9.90 -10.06
N SER A 125 -10.43 -10.82 -9.26
CA SER A 125 -11.56 -10.61 -8.34
C SER A 125 -11.45 -11.47 -7.07
N GLY A 126 -12.28 -11.19 -6.08
CA GLY A 126 -12.32 -11.95 -4.83
C GLY A 126 -13.18 -11.28 -3.75
N LYS A 127 -13.22 -11.88 -2.56
CA LYS A 127 -13.92 -11.32 -1.39
C LYS A 127 -12.89 -10.74 -0.42
N ILE A 128 -13.11 -9.50 0.03
CA ILE A 128 -12.35 -8.88 1.12
C ILE A 128 -13.29 -8.66 2.30
N GLU A 129 -12.80 -9.00 3.49
CA GLU A 129 -13.54 -8.86 4.74
C GLU A 129 -12.72 -8.07 5.77
N PHE A 130 -13.36 -7.08 6.41
CA PHE A 130 -12.84 -6.33 7.54
C PHE A 130 -13.63 -6.66 8.80
N VAL A 131 -12.94 -7.05 9.87
CA VAL A 131 -13.54 -7.42 11.16
C VAL A 131 -12.97 -6.51 12.26
N ASP A 132 -13.83 -6.00 13.15
CA ASP A 132 -13.41 -5.19 14.29
C ASP A 132 -12.99 -6.04 15.51
N PHE A 133 -12.41 -5.39 16.52
CA PHE A 133 -11.96 -6.05 17.75
C PHE A 133 -13.09 -6.62 18.63
N SER A 134 -14.37 -6.39 18.30
CA SER A 134 -15.51 -7.07 18.93
C SER A 134 -15.86 -8.40 18.23
N GLY A 135 -15.17 -8.73 17.13
CA GLY A 135 -15.46 -9.89 16.29
C GLY A 135 -16.58 -9.64 15.28
N LYS A 136 -17.01 -8.38 15.10
CA LYS A 136 -18.07 -8.02 14.16
C LYS A 136 -17.46 -7.73 12.79
N SER A 137 -18.00 -8.36 11.75
CA SER A 137 -17.71 -7.99 10.35
C SER A 137 -18.29 -6.59 10.08
N VAL A 138 -17.41 -5.65 9.71
CA VAL A 138 -17.75 -4.24 9.42
C VAL A 138 -17.73 -3.92 7.93
N LEU A 139 -17.09 -4.77 7.13
CA LEU A 139 -17.22 -4.84 5.68
C LEU A 139 -17.08 -6.30 5.26
N ASP A 140 -18.04 -6.82 4.50
CA ASP A 140 -17.85 -8.01 3.68
C ASP A 140 -18.27 -7.66 2.25
N THR A 141 -17.33 -7.70 1.29
CA THR A 141 -17.60 -7.30 -0.09
C THR A 141 -16.82 -8.11 -1.11
N GLN A 142 -17.46 -8.37 -2.25
CA GLN A 142 -16.74 -8.72 -3.47
C GLN A 142 -15.96 -7.50 -3.98
N VAL A 143 -14.82 -7.74 -4.61
CA VAL A 143 -13.95 -6.74 -5.23
C VAL A 143 -13.46 -7.22 -6.59
N GLU A 144 -13.25 -6.29 -7.50
CA GLU A 144 -12.72 -6.53 -8.85
C GLU A 144 -11.70 -5.46 -9.26
N ALA A 145 -10.99 -5.70 -10.36
CA ALA A 145 -9.94 -4.82 -10.85
C ALA A 145 -10.45 -3.37 -11.08
N GLY A 146 -9.80 -2.41 -10.43
CA GLY A 146 -10.23 -1.01 -10.39
C GLY A 146 -10.79 -0.56 -9.03
N HIS A 147 -11.24 -1.49 -8.17
CA HIS A 147 -11.71 -1.14 -6.83
C HIS A 147 -10.58 -0.61 -5.94
N LEU A 148 -10.91 0.42 -5.14
CA LEU A 148 -10.05 1.00 -4.12
C LEU A 148 -10.76 0.90 -2.76
N LEU A 149 -10.07 0.37 -1.76
CA LEU A 149 -10.56 0.26 -0.39
C LEU A 149 -9.60 1.00 0.55
N VAL A 150 -10.15 1.68 1.55
CA VAL A 150 -9.38 2.18 2.70
C VAL A 150 -9.61 1.22 3.86
N VAL A 151 -8.55 0.82 4.56
CA VAL A 151 -8.61 0.04 5.79
C VAL A 151 -8.47 1.00 6.98
N PRO A 152 -9.53 1.23 7.77
CA PRO A 152 -9.42 1.88 9.07
C PRO A 152 -8.46 1.14 10.01
N GLN A 153 -7.76 1.89 10.87
CA GLN A 153 -6.78 1.34 11.79
C GLN A 153 -7.38 0.25 12.70
N PHE A 154 -6.58 -0.77 13.01
CA PHE A 154 -6.90 -1.91 13.89
C PHE A 154 -8.02 -2.85 13.42
N LEU A 155 -8.54 -2.70 12.19
CA LEU A 155 -9.40 -3.72 11.60
C LEU A 155 -8.58 -4.92 11.09
N LEU A 156 -9.05 -6.13 11.42
CA LEU A 156 -8.56 -7.36 10.84
C LEU A 156 -8.97 -7.43 9.37
N THR A 157 -8.00 -7.46 8.46
CA THR A 157 -8.25 -7.64 7.02
C THR A 157 -7.93 -9.07 6.60
N ALA A 158 -8.88 -9.73 5.94
CA ALA A 158 -8.72 -11.00 5.27
C ALA A 158 -9.17 -10.89 3.80
N ALA A 159 -8.60 -11.71 2.92
CA ALA A 159 -9.01 -11.75 1.51
C ALA A 159 -8.93 -13.18 0.95
N ILE A 160 -9.90 -13.55 0.11
CA ILE A 160 -9.90 -14.78 -0.69
C ILE A 160 -10.07 -14.44 -2.17
N ALA A 161 -9.25 -15.05 -3.02
CA ALA A 161 -9.32 -14.84 -4.47
C ALA A 161 -10.47 -15.61 -5.13
N GLY A 162 -11.10 -14.99 -6.12
CA GLY A 162 -12.06 -15.63 -7.04
C GLY A 162 -11.38 -16.50 -8.10
N GLU A 163 -12.14 -16.92 -9.10
CA GLU A 163 -11.72 -17.90 -10.11
C GLU A 163 -10.56 -17.42 -11.01
N GLU A 164 -10.40 -16.10 -11.20
CA GLU A 164 -9.29 -15.51 -11.96
C GLU A 164 -8.04 -15.22 -11.12
N GLY A 165 -8.07 -15.50 -9.81
CA GLY A 165 -7.06 -15.02 -8.86
C GLY A 165 -7.27 -13.55 -8.49
N LEU A 166 -6.37 -13.00 -7.68
CA LEU A 166 -6.41 -11.60 -7.23
C LEU A 166 -5.00 -10.99 -7.16
N GLU A 167 -4.78 -9.87 -7.85
CA GLU A 167 -3.59 -9.02 -7.62
C GLU A 167 -4.01 -7.69 -7.00
N SER A 168 -3.40 -7.32 -5.87
CA SER A 168 -3.59 -6.01 -5.25
C SER A 168 -2.25 -5.32 -4.96
N VAL A 169 -2.30 -4.00 -4.94
CA VAL A 169 -1.23 -3.11 -4.50
C VAL A 169 -1.78 -2.26 -3.36
N SER A 170 -1.10 -2.27 -2.23
CA SER A 170 -1.43 -1.42 -1.08
C SER A 170 -0.35 -0.38 -0.83
N ILE A 171 -0.76 0.79 -0.36
CA ILE A 171 0.14 1.79 0.22
C ILE A 171 -0.24 1.99 1.69
N VAL A 172 0.77 2.00 2.56
CA VAL A 172 0.65 2.22 4.00
C VAL A 172 1.33 3.54 4.34
N THR A 173 0.68 4.40 5.13
CA THR A 173 1.18 5.74 5.51
C THR A 173 2.25 5.72 6.61
N ALA A 174 3.03 4.64 6.71
CA ALA A 174 4.13 4.41 7.64
C ALA A 174 4.98 3.22 7.17
N GLU A 175 5.86 2.70 8.04
CA GLU A 175 6.43 1.36 7.91
C GLU A 175 5.31 0.28 7.94
N ALA A 176 5.38 -0.72 7.05
CA ALA A 176 4.38 -1.78 6.92
C ALA A 176 4.55 -2.88 8.00
N LEU A 177 4.05 -2.62 9.21
CA LEU A 177 4.09 -3.56 10.34
C LEU A 177 2.70 -4.20 10.59
N PHE A 178 2.64 -5.52 10.48
CA PHE A 178 1.42 -6.32 10.55
C PHE A 178 1.59 -7.50 11.51
N ASP A 179 0.58 -7.75 12.33
CA ASP A 179 0.42 -9.01 13.08
C ASP A 179 -0.51 -9.93 12.29
N GLU A 180 -0.24 -11.23 12.33
CA GLU A 180 -0.96 -12.23 11.54
C GLU A 180 -1.68 -13.24 12.44
N LEU A 181 -2.87 -13.70 12.03
CA LEU A 181 -3.65 -14.72 12.72
C LEU A 181 -3.63 -16.09 12.00
N GLY A 182 -2.85 -16.24 10.94
CA GLY A 182 -2.63 -17.50 10.23
C GLY A 182 -1.23 -17.60 9.63
N GLY A 183 -0.74 -18.83 9.46
CA GLY A 183 0.62 -19.09 8.98
C GLY A 183 1.70 -18.99 10.07
N ARG A 184 2.92 -19.44 9.71
CA ARG A 184 4.05 -19.64 10.63
C ARG A 184 4.60 -18.40 11.35
N ALA A 185 4.17 -17.19 10.96
CA ALA A 185 4.55 -15.92 11.59
C ALA A 185 3.46 -15.37 12.54
N SER A 186 2.33 -16.08 12.68
CA SER A 186 1.19 -15.63 13.47
C SER A 186 1.43 -15.63 14.98
N ILE A 187 0.63 -14.82 15.67
CA ILE A 187 0.66 -14.67 17.15
C ILE A 187 0.50 -16.01 17.89
N TRP A 188 -0.15 -17.00 17.28
CA TRP A 188 -0.30 -18.36 17.82
C TRP A 188 1.03 -19.10 18.00
N ILE A 189 2.09 -18.70 17.32
CA ILE A 189 3.42 -19.31 17.46
C ILE A 189 4.17 -18.80 18.69
N ILE A 190 3.84 -17.61 19.21
CA ILE A 190 4.50 -17.00 20.38
C ILE A 190 3.72 -17.15 21.70
N LEU A 191 2.39 -17.38 21.64
CA LEU A 191 1.58 -17.65 22.82
C LEU A 191 1.86 -19.04 23.40
N SER A 192 1.85 -19.19 24.73
CA SER A 192 2.11 -20.50 25.36
C SER A 192 0.96 -21.50 25.14
N PRO A 193 1.23 -22.81 25.11
CA PRO A 193 0.19 -23.85 24.98
C PRO A 193 -0.94 -23.72 26.02
N SER A 194 -0.61 -23.39 27.26
CA SER A 194 -1.60 -23.23 28.34
C SER A 194 -2.51 -22.01 28.15
N VAL A 195 -2.00 -20.90 27.61
CA VAL A 195 -2.82 -19.72 27.25
C VAL A 195 -3.76 -20.07 26.10
N GLN A 196 -3.30 -20.81 25.09
CA GLN A 196 -4.13 -21.23 23.96
C GLN A 196 -5.25 -22.20 24.39
N GLN A 197 -4.90 -23.23 25.17
CA GLN A 197 -5.84 -24.21 25.73
C GLN A 197 -6.93 -23.54 26.58
N ALA A 198 -6.54 -22.61 27.48
CA ALA A 198 -7.49 -21.87 28.31
C ALA A 198 -8.37 -20.89 27.51
N SER A 199 -7.81 -20.21 26.51
CA SER A 199 -8.53 -19.20 25.71
C SER A 199 -9.58 -19.82 24.80
N PHE A 200 -9.22 -20.92 24.10
CA PHE A 200 -10.13 -21.62 23.19
C PHE A 200 -10.96 -22.72 23.87
N LYS A 201 -10.66 -23.08 25.12
CA LYS A 201 -11.24 -24.21 25.87
C LYS A 201 -11.03 -25.55 25.16
N VAL A 202 -9.79 -25.78 24.72
CA VAL A 202 -9.36 -26.98 23.99
C VAL A 202 -8.30 -27.75 24.79
N ASP A 203 -8.17 -29.04 24.51
CA ASP A 203 -7.13 -29.89 25.07
C ASP A 203 -5.76 -29.71 24.36
N SER A 204 -4.76 -30.46 24.86
CA SER A 204 -3.40 -30.46 24.34
C SER A 204 -3.23 -31.14 22.98
N GLU A 205 -4.10 -32.08 22.60
CA GLU A 205 -4.04 -32.77 21.31
C GLU A 205 -4.50 -31.84 20.20
N PHE A 206 -5.68 -31.22 20.37
CA PHE A 206 -6.19 -30.21 19.46
C PHE A 206 -5.25 -29.00 19.36
N GLN A 207 -4.73 -28.50 20.48
CA GLN A 207 -3.79 -27.37 20.46
C GLN A 207 -2.47 -27.72 19.74
N SER A 208 -1.97 -28.95 19.88
CA SER A 208 -0.79 -29.42 19.12
C SER A 208 -1.07 -29.52 17.62
N LEU A 209 -2.23 -30.06 17.24
CA LEU A 209 -2.67 -30.17 15.84
C LEU A 209 -2.85 -28.79 15.19
N PHE A 210 -3.50 -27.86 15.89
CA PHE A 210 -3.67 -26.46 15.46
C PHE A 210 -2.31 -25.80 15.17
N ILE A 211 -1.36 -25.88 16.11
CA ILE A 211 -0.03 -25.29 15.92
C ILE A 211 0.80 -26.00 14.84
N SER A 212 0.59 -27.30 14.59
CA SER A 212 1.19 -27.95 13.41
C SER A 212 0.69 -27.31 12.11
N LYS A 213 -0.63 -27.20 11.95
CA LYS A 213 -1.27 -26.68 10.73
C LYS A 213 -0.96 -25.20 10.47
N ILE A 214 -0.84 -24.39 11.54
CA ILE A 214 -0.38 -23.01 11.44
C ILE A 214 1.10 -22.93 10.97
N LYS A 215 1.98 -23.84 11.42
CA LYS A 215 3.41 -23.87 11.01
C LYS A 215 3.63 -24.32 9.56
N GLU A 216 2.76 -25.17 9.04
CA GLU A 216 2.83 -25.67 7.65
C GLU A 216 2.67 -24.54 6.61
N THR A 217 1.92 -23.49 6.94
CA THR A 217 1.51 -22.42 6.02
C THR A 217 2.34 -21.12 6.16
N THR A 218 2.18 -20.21 5.21
CA THR A 218 2.49 -18.77 5.37
C THR A 218 1.17 -18.01 5.51
N ASN A 219 1.23 -16.68 5.52
CA ASN A 219 0.05 -15.84 5.39
C ASN A 219 -0.65 -15.90 4.03
N LEU A 220 -0.05 -16.53 3.01
CA LEU A 220 -0.69 -16.86 1.74
C LEU A 220 -1.03 -18.35 1.78
N ILE A 221 -2.26 -18.66 2.20
CA ILE A 221 -2.76 -20.02 2.32
C ILE A 221 -3.23 -20.46 0.92
N PRO A 222 -2.76 -21.60 0.38
CA PRO A 222 -3.19 -22.09 -0.92
C PRO A 222 -4.67 -22.51 -0.92
N PRO A 223 -5.32 -22.61 -2.08
CA PRO A 223 -6.65 -23.20 -2.18
C PRO A 223 -6.66 -24.64 -1.62
N THR A 224 -7.79 -25.04 -1.06
CA THR A 224 -8.00 -26.45 -0.65
C THR A 224 -8.33 -27.28 -1.88
N THR A 225 -7.52 -28.30 -2.14
CA THR A 225 -7.67 -29.30 -3.22
C THR A 225 -8.67 -30.38 -2.85
#